data_AF-A0A448YTZ0-F1
#
_entry.id   AF-A0A448YTZ0-F1
#
_cell.length_a   1.000
_cell.length_b   1.000
_cell.length_c   1.000
_cell.angle_alpha   90.00
_cell.angle_beta   90.00
_cell.angle_gamma   90.00
#
_symmetry.space_group_name_H-M   'P 1'
#
loop_
_entity.id
_entity.type
_entity.pdbx_description
1 polymer ?
#
loop_
_entity_poly.entity_id
_entity_poly.type
_entity_poly.pdbx_seq_one_letter_code
_entity_poly.pdbx_strand_id
1 'polypeptide(L)'
;MVDDFIDDTVSLTKRHGSSHYANIKYGYAVLGLSLLYLAYRELALFYYHRAWEKSGRSTSKLGLVNIPIQYFATILFLLMLILSLFNMDLDNFGGQLKRFGRIAYSLTPLNIFLAIRPSPFHLDNYLDTLQLHLWSSRVILFFTLAHGVGYFVKWGTSEFYKTFRLLNFIGVLAFVLVSVLAVINWRPIRRRWYRYFYIFHNVTAYFYILAIGFHARPGVTPIAVLNILLLIYLLVMKYKDLHQIRVTEIVEEEGSDLKIVRIPRGSAPESYLPGGHCRLSARPKTIWDWNWLFPSHPYTITGVVDREDGQMNLIVKEKTFEVVPFGDYDLQSYFSSSLSINFFHTAENINIVCGGSGISYGIPIFEYFKEKIDNGSTDIHLQFVWIISNEEDLFVVRHLRISGVEIYVTSEKNGNSDPIDDVDSGAASAVGTNGISERGIELDAIDSTADGGESFASKKTFENVVRFVGRPNLGSILAGNMAATIDYANKWIIVCGPDELVSDCREIAERHKCRFFSEEYAM
;
A
#
# COMPACT_ATOMS: atom_id res chain seq x y z
N MET A 1 58.76 11.01 -68.24
CA MET A 1 58.76 9.60 -67.80
C MET A 1 59.16 9.61 -66.34
N VAL A 2 58.20 9.40 -65.45
CA VAL A 2 58.20 8.29 -64.45
C VAL A 2 59.14 8.59 -63.29
N ASP A 3 58.79 8.56 -62.01
CA ASP A 3 57.55 8.53 -61.23
C ASP A 3 58.06 8.84 -59.81
N ASP A 4 57.80 10.02 -59.26
CA ASP A 4 57.97 10.27 -57.82
C ASP A 4 56.58 10.17 -57.20
N PHE A 5 56.12 8.93 -57.04
CA PHE A 5 54.89 8.63 -56.31
C PHE A 5 55.20 8.65 -54.81
N ILE A 6 54.64 9.67 -54.17
CA ILE A 6 54.49 9.84 -52.73
C ILE A 6 53.81 8.59 -52.16
N ASP A 7 54.57 7.77 -51.42
CA ASP A 7 54.02 6.71 -50.56
C ASP A 7 53.61 7.33 -49.21
N ASP A 8 52.56 8.14 -49.25
CA ASP A 8 51.82 8.53 -48.06
C ASP A 8 51.05 7.30 -47.57
N THR A 9 51.73 6.47 -46.79
CA THR A 9 51.11 5.45 -45.97
C THR A 9 50.19 6.13 -44.97
N VAL A 10 48.95 6.37 -45.39
CA VAL A 10 47.83 6.76 -44.52
C VAL A 10 47.68 5.66 -43.49
N SER A 11 48.31 5.84 -42.33
CA SER A 11 48.05 5.00 -41.17
C SER A 11 46.57 5.18 -40.82
N LEU A 12 45.74 4.23 -41.23
CA LEU A 12 44.34 4.13 -40.80
C LEU A 12 44.33 3.82 -39.31
N THR A 13 44.62 4.82 -38.47
CA THR A 13 44.35 4.74 -37.04
C THR A 13 42.87 4.50 -36.89
N LYS A 14 42.51 3.34 -36.33
CA LYS A 14 41.14 2.90 -36.08
C LYS A 14 40.43 3.92 -35.19
N ARG A 15 39.77 4.91 -35.81
CA ARG A 15 38.94 5.91 -35.13
C ARG A 15 37.75 5.16 -34.52
N HIS A 16 37.80 4.91 -33.21
CA HIS A 16 36.72 4.33 -32.38
C HIS A 16 36.56 2.79 -32.33
N GLY A 17 37.60 2.05 -31.92
CA GLY A 17 37.50 0.61 -31.68
C GLY A 17 37.05 0.19 -30.26
N SER A 18 37.53 0.85 -29.20
CA SER A 18 37.44 0.33 -27.82
C SER A 18 36.42 1.02 -26.91
N SER A 19 36.04 2.28 -27.18
CA SER A 19 35.13 3.04 -26.30
C SER A 19 33.65 2.71 -26.48
N HIS A 20 33.27 2.07 -27.59
CA HIS A 20 31.86 1.78 -27.90
C HIS A 20 31.23 0.73 -26.97
N TYR A 21 32.04 -0.20 -26.45
CA TYR A 21 31.61 -1.28 -25.55
C TYR A 21 31.93 -1.01 -24.08
N ALA A 22 32.67 0.07 -23.78
CA ALA A 22 33.19 0.37 -22.45
C ALA A 22 32.11 0.45 -21.36
N ASN A 23 30.90 0.86 -21.73
CA ASN A 23 29.80 1.02 -20.79
C ASN A 23 29.01 -0.26 -20.48
N ILE A 24 29.21 -1.36 -21.24
CA ILE A 24 28.44 -2.61 -21.08
C ILE A 24 28.53 -3.16 -19.66
N LYS A 25 29.74 -3.22 -19.10
CA LYS A 25 29.99 -3.74 -17.75
C LYS A 25 29.16 -3.05 -16.66
N TYR A 26 28.91 -1.73 -16.79
CA TYR A 26 28.15 -1.00 -15.77
C TYR A 26 26.67 -1.38 -15.78
N GLY A 27 26.09 -1.69 -16.94
CA GLY A 27 24.71 -2.18 -17.00
C GLY A 27 24.54 -3.52 -16.31
N TYR A 28 25.47 -4.46 -16.55
CA TYR A 28 25.48 -5.75 -15.87
C TYR A 28 25.81 -5.64 -14.38
N ALA A 29 26.64 -4.68 -13.97
CA ALA A 29 26.87 -4.40 -12.56
C ALA A 29 25.57 -3.95 -11.85
N VAL A 30 24.78 -3.07 -12.47
CA VAL A 30 23.47 -2.65 -11.93
C VAL A 30 22.50 -3.83 -11.84
N LEU A 31 22.47 -4.70 -12.84
CA LEU A 31 21.67 -5.93 -12.80
C LEU A 31 22.11 -6.86 -11.66
N GLY A 32 23.41 -7.09 -11.51
CA GLY A 32 23.96 -7.91 -10.42
C GLY A 32 23.61 -7.34 -9.05
N LEU A 33 23.75 -6.03 -8.86
CA LEU A 33 23.34 -5.35 -7.63
C LEU A 33 21.84 -5.46 -7.36
N SER A 34 21.01 -5.40 -8.41
CA SER A 34 19.56 -5.59 -8.29
C SER A 34 19.22 -6.99 -7.80
N LEU A 35 19.86 -8.02 -8.35
CA LEU A 35 19.67 -9.40 -7.92
C LEU A 35 20.18 -9.65 -6.50
N LEU A 36 21.34 -9.08 -6.15
CA LEU A 36 21.89 -9.16 -4.80
C LEU A 36 20.95 -8.50 -3.78
N TYR A 37 20.34 -7.37 -4.12
CA TYR A 37 19.35 -6.72 -3.28
C TYR A 37 18.11 -7.60 -3.05
N LEU A 38 17.56 -8.19 -4.11
CA LEU A 38 16.41 -9.10 -3.99
C LEU A 38 16.75 -10.32 -3.14
N ALA A 39 17.91 -10.95 -3.37
CA ALA A 39 18.38 -12.09 -2.60
C ALA A 39 18.62 -11.74 -1.11
N TYR A 40 19.20 -10.57 -0.84
CA TYR A 40 19.35 -10.05 0.52
C TYR A 40 18.00 -9.88 1.21
N ARG A 41 17.02 -9.27 0.52
CA ARG A 41 15.70 -8.97 1.10
C ARG A 41 14.94 -10.24 1.46
N GLU A 42 14.88 -11.19 0.54
CA GLU A 42 14.30 -12.53 0.77
C GLU A 42 14.94 -13.23 1.97
N LEU A 43 16.27 -13.25 2.02
CA LEU A 43 17.00 -13.92 3.09
C LEU A 43 16.77 -13.23 4.44
N ALA A 44 16.76 -11.88 4.47
CA ALA A 44 16.50 -11.10 5.67
C ALA A 44 15.10 -11.39 6.24
N LEU A 45 14.08 -11.47 5.39
CA LEU A 45 12.71 -11.81 5.79
C LEU A 45 12.58 -13.25 6.25
N PHE A 46 13.18 -14.20 5.52
CA PHE A 46 13.20 -15.59 5.92
C PHE A 46 13.78 -15.76 7.33
N TYR A 47 14.93 -15.13 7.62
CA TYR A 47 15.51 -15.15 8.95
C TYR A 47 14.66 -14.44 10.00
N TYR A 48 14.05 -13.31 9.65
CA TYR A 48 13.17 -12.57 10.54
C TYR A 48 11.94 -13.39 10.96
N HIS A 49 11.22 -13.97 10.00
CA HIS A 49 10.04 -14.78 10.29
C HIS A 49 10.40 -16.04 11.09
N ARG A 50 11.50 -16.72 10.74
CA ARG A 50 11.98 -17.90 11.48
C ARG A 50 12.42 -17.55 12.91
N ALA A 51 13.05 -16.39 13.11
CA ALA A 51 13.44 -15.94 14.44
C ALA A 51 12.22 -15.55 15.29
N TRP A 52 11.23 -14.88 14.68
CA TRP A 52 9.98 -14.54 15.34
C TRP A 52 9.22 -15.81 15.74
N GLU A 53 9.00 -16.74 14.81
CA GLU A 53 8.31 -18.02 15.09
C GLU A 53 8.94 -18.79 16.25
N LYS A 54 10.28 -18.86 16.31
CA LYS A 54 10.99 -19.57 17.39
C LYS A 54 10.98 -18.86 18.74
N SER A 55 11.03 -17.52 18.73
CA SER A 55 11.15 -16.74 19.97
C SER A 55 9.81 -16.30 20.52
N GLY A 56 8.74 -16.32 19.71
CA GLY A 56 7.46 -15.69 20.03
C GLY A 56 7.52 -14.16 20.01
N ARG A 57 8.65 -13.55 19.59
CA ARG A 57 8.88 -12.10 19.67
C ARG A 57 8.99 -11.50 18.27
N SER A 58 8.24 -10.42 18.03
CA SER A 58 8.32 -9.67 16.76
C SER A 58 9.61 -8.86 16.57
N THR A 59 10.53 -8.91 17.54
CA THR A 59 11.78 -8.15 17.51
C THR A 59 12.94 -9.02 17.04
N SER A 60 13.77 -8.48 16.16
CA SER A 60 15.00 -9.14 15.71
C SER A 60 16.22 -8.35 16.14
N LYS A 61 17.20 -9.03 16.74
CA LYS A 61 18.49 -8.43 17.14
C LYS A 61 19.29 -7.89 15.96
N LEU A 62 19.13 -8.48 14.78
CA LEU A 62 19.89 -8.13 13.59
C LEU A 62 19.31 -6.93 12.82
N GLY A 63 18.02 -6.60 13.03
CA GLY A 63 17.39 -5.42 12.45
C GLY A 63 17.33 -5.37 10.90
N LEU A 64 17.62 -6.46 10.19
CA LEU A 64 17.81 -6.48 8.74
C LEU A 64 16.58 -6.09 7.91
N VAL A 65 15.38 -6.30 8.46
CA VAL A 65 14.10 -6.04 7.77
C VAL A 65 13.61 -4.60 8.01
N ASN A 66 13.88 -4.04 9.19
CA ASN A 66 13.36 -2.75 9.65
C ASN A 66 14.22 -1.56 9.17
N ILE A 67 14.74 -1.61 7.94
CA ILE A 67 15.53 -0.52 7.37
C ILE A 67 14.57 0.55 6.83
N PRO A 68 14.61 1.80 7.33
CA PRO A 68 13.76 2.86 6.81
C PRO A 68 13.95 3.07 5.31
N ILE A 69 12.83 3.27 4.59
CA ILE A 69 12.78 3.41 3.13
C ILE A 69 13.72 4.51 2.59
N GLN A 70 13.94 5.55 3.37
CA GLN A 70 14.84 6.66 3.03
C GLN A 70 16.29 6.22 2.88
N TYR A 71 16.75 5.27 3.71
CA TYR A 71 18.10 4.71 3.59
C TYR A 71 18.24 3.88 2.33
N PHE A 72 17.26 3.04 2.00
CA PHE A 72 17.25 2.30 0.74
C PHE A 72 17.37 3.26 -0.45
N ALA A 73 16.53 4.29 -0.50
CA ALA A 73 16.55 5.28 -1.58
C ALA A 73 17.91 5.99 -1.70
N THR A 74 18.48 6.38 -0.56
CA THR A 74 19.78 7.09 -0.51
C THR A 74 20.92 6.18 -0.94
N ILE A 75 20.99 4.95 -0.41
CA ILE A 75 22.03 3.98 -0.77
C ILE A 75 21.95 3.63 -2.25
N LEU A 76 20.75 3.36 -2.77
CA LEU A 76 20.53 3.07 -4.18
C LEU A 76 21.00 4.24 -5.04
N PHE A 77 20.59 5.47 -4.72
CA PHE A 77 21.01 6.66 -5.45
C PHE A 77 22.52 6.86 -5.44
N LEU A 78 23.16 6.80 -4.27
CA LEU A 78 24.60 6.97 -4.12
C LEU A 78 25.38 5.89 -4.87
N LEU A 79 24.95 4.63 -4.80
CA LEU A 79 25.58 3.53 -5.52
C LEU A 79 25.50 3.73 -7.04
N MET A 80 24.34 4.13 -7.56
CA MET A 80 24.16 4.44 -8.97
C MET A 80 24.97 5.67 -9.39
N LEU A 81 25.10 6.68 -8.52
CA LEU A 81 25.90 7.87 -8.76
C LEU A 81 27.40 7.52 -8.82
N ILE A 82 27.89 6.72 -7.88
CA ILE A 82 29.28 6.23 -7.86
C ILE A 82 29.57 5.46 -9.15
N LEU A 83 28.73 4.50 -9.53
CA LEU A 83 28.92 3.75 -10.79
C LEU A 83 28.90 4.66 -12.03
N SER A 84 28.07 5.71 -11.99
CA SER A 84 27.99 6.67 -13.08
C SER A 84 29.26 7.50 -13.22
N LEU A 85 29.86 7.92 -12.10
CA LEU A 85 31.03 8.81 -12.05
C LEU A 85 32.37 8.06 -11.98
N PHE A 86 32.36 6.75 -11.76
CA PHE A 86 33.57 5.95 -11.62
C PHE A 86 34.45 6.01 -12.88
N ASN A 87 35.74 6.33 -12.76
CA ASN A 87 36.64 6.55 -13.91
C ASN A 87 36.00 7.51 -14.94
N MET A 88 35.55 8.68 -14.46
CA MET A 88 35.05 9.73 -15.34
C MET A 88 36.19 10.30 -16.17
N ASP A 89 36.02 10.23 -17.49
CA ASP A 89 36.92 10.83 -18.46
C ASP A 89 36.22 12.07 -19.03
N LEU A 90 36.74 13.26 -18.67
CA LEU A 90 36.17 14.54 -19.09
C LEU A 90 36.37 14.77 -20.59
N ASP A 91 37.43 14.21 -21.18
CA ASP A 91 37.72 14.35 -22.61
C ASP A 91 36.73 13.55 -23.46
N ASN A 92 36.16 12.49 -22.89
CA ASN A 92 35.10 11.69 -23.49
C ASN A 92 33.74 11.86 -22.77
N PHE A 93 33.32 13.11 -22.57
CA PHE A 93 32.02 13.43 -21.96
C PHE A 93 30.83 12.68 -22.58
N GLY A 94 30.88 12.38 -23.89
CA GLY A 94 29.87 11.57 -24.57
C GLY A 94 29.73 10.13 -24.06
N GLY A 95 30.83 9.50 -23.67
CA GLY A 95 30.81 8.17 -23.04
C GLY A 95 30.04 8.18 -21.72
N GLN A 96 30.15 9.26 -20.97
CA GLN A 96 29.60 9.39 -19.62
C GLN A 96 28.10 9.63 -19.69
N LEU A 97 27.65 10.45 -20.64
CA LEU A 97 26.23 10.61 -20.94
C LEU A 97 25.57 9.27 -21.33
N LYS A 98 26.22 8.44 -22.14
CA LYS A 98 25.71 7.08 -22.45
C LYS A 98 25.62 6.20 -21.21
N ARG A 99 26.49 6.41 -20.22
CA ARG A 99 26.49 5.61 -18.99
C ARG A 99 25.27 5.93 -18.13
N PHE A 100 24.90 7.20 -17.97
CA PHE A 100 23.67 7.57 -17.25
C PHE A 100 22.43 6.88 -17.82
N GLY A 101 22.23 6.93 -19.15
CA GLY A 101 21.10 6.26 -19.81
C GLY A 101 21.13 4.74 -19.64
N ARG A 102 22.33 4.14 -19.65
CA ARG A 102 22.50 2.70 -19.44
C ARG A 102 22.19 2.28 -18.00
N ILE A 103 22.65 3.03 -17.01
CA ILE A 103 22.35 2.76 -15.59
C ILE A 103 20.84 2.88 -15.35
N ALA A 104 20.21 3.93 -15.86
CA ALA A 104 18.76 4.11 -15.77
C ALA A 104 18.00 2.91 -16.36
N TYR A 105 18.31 2.52 -17.60
CA TYR A 105 17.63 1.40 -18.25
C TYR A 105 17.95 0.05 -17.58
N SER A 106 19.16 -0.15 -17.07
CA SER A 106 19.54 -1.40 -16.38
C SER A 106 18.87 -1.57 -15.01
N LEU A 107 18.34 -0.49 -14.42
CA LEU A 107 17.58 -0.53 -13.18
C LEU A 107 16.07 -0.81 -13.41
N THR A 108 15.59 -0.72 -14.67
CA THR A 108 14.18 -1.00 -14.99
C THR A 108 13.71 -2.42 -14.69
N PRO A 109 14.51 -3.50 -14.84
CA PRO A 109 14.06 -4.83 -14.48
C PRO A 109 13.71 -4.93 -12.99
N LEU A 110 14.55 -4.39 -12.10
CA LEU A 110 14.25 -4.30 -10.67
C LEU A 110 12.95 -3.51 -10.44
N ASN A 111 12.80 -2.38 -11.12
CA ASN A 111 11.65 -1.51 -10.95
C ASN A 111 10.33 -2.16 -11.39
N ILE A 112 10.34 -2.93 -12.49
CA ILE A 112 9.18 -3.72 -12.94
C ILE A 112 8.90 -4.83 -11.93
N PHE A 113 9.95 -5.53 -11.49
CA PHE A 113 9.83 -6.61 -10.52
C PHE A 113 9.13 -6.15 -9.23
N LEU A 114 9.55 -5.01 -8.68
CA LEU A 114 8.97 -4.41 -7.48
C LEU A 114 7.52 -3.94 -7.68
N ALA A 115 7.05 -3.77 -8.91
CA ALA A 115 5.68 -3.35 -9.22
C ALA A 115 4.69 -4.51 -9.38
N ILE A 116 5.17 -5.76 -9.41
CA ILE A 116 4.31 -6.94 -9.64
C ILE A 116 3.38 -7.15 -8.44
N ARG A 117 2.12 -7.50 -8.75
CA ARG A 117 1.05 -7.71 -7.78
C ARG A 117 0.33 -9.04 -8.08
N PRO A 118 0.19 -9.94 -7.08
CA PRO A 118 0.82 -9.90 -5.76
C PRO A 118 2.37 -9.93 -5.87
N SER A 119 3.08 -9.54 -4.80
CA SER A 119 4.55 -9.55 -4.81
C SER A 119 5.06 -10.95 -5.17
N PRO A 120 5.99 -11.10 -6.13
CA PRO A 120 6.61 -12.38 -6.40
C PRO A 120 7.42 -12.85 -5.17
N PHE A 121 7.43 -14.17 -4.95
CA PHE A 121 8.13 -14.81 -3.83
C PHE A 121 7.63 -14.32 -2.45
N HIS A 122 8.43 -14.52 -1.40
CA HIS A 122 8.08 -14.11 -0.03
C HIS A 122 8.69 -12.74 0.30
N LEU A 123 8.91 -11.92 -0.73
CA LEU A 123 9.86 -10.81 -0.69
C LEU A 123 9.42 -9.64 0.17
N ASP A 124 8.12 -9.43 0.32
CA ASP A 124 7.48 -8.41 1.15
C ASP A 124 5.96 -8.42 0.82
N ASN A 125 5.16 -7.67 1.59
CA ASN A 125 3.83 -7.28 1.11
C ASN A 125 3.99 -6.35 -0.12
N TYR A 126 3.09 -6.45 -1.10
CA TYR A 126 3.22 -5.63 -2.31
C TYR A 126 3.12 -4.12 -2.05
N LEU A 127 2.51 -3.71 -0.93
CA LEU A 127 2.49 -2.31 -0.50
C LEU A 127 3.89 -1.80 -0.12
N ASP A 128 4.71 -2.65 0.49
CA ASP A 128 6.11 -2.34 0.81
C ASP A 128 6.97 -2.31 -0.46
N THR A 129 6.80 -3.29 -1.36
CA THR A 129 7.51 -3.30 -2.65
C THR A 129 7.11 -2.13 -3.54
N LEU A 130 5.86 -1.64 -3.43
CA LEU A 130 5.41 -0.44 -4.13
C LEU A 130 6.17 0.80 -3.66
N GLN A 131 6.50 0.93 -2.37
CA GLN A 131 7.33 2.03 -1.88
C GLN A 131 8.74 1.97 -2.48
N LEU A 132 9.32 0.76 -2.56
CA LEU A 132 10.61 0.54 -3.20
C LEU A 132 10.56 0.91 -4.70
N HIS A 133 9.51 0.48 -5.42
CA HIS A 133 9.26 0.84 -6.82
C HIS A 133 9.22 2.36 -7.03
N LEU A 134 8.55 3.11 -6.15
CA LEU A 134 8.47 4.57 -6.25
C LEU A 134 9.86 5.21 -6.16
N TRP A 135 10.70 4.78 -5.22
CA TRP A 135 12.03 5.32 -5.04
C TRP A 135 13.01 4.88 -6.14
N SER A 136 12.98 3.62 -6.57
CA SER A 136 13.78 3.17 -7.73
C SER A 136 13.38 3.91 -9.01
N SER A 137 12.08 4.16 -9.21
CA SER A 137 11.59 4.96 -10.34
C SER A 137 12.13 6.39 -10.34
N ARG A 138 12.26 7.04 -9.18
CA ARG A 138 12.86 8.38 -9.07
C ARG A 138 14.35 8.39 -9.44
N VAL A 139 15.08 7.35 -9.07
CA VAL A 139 16.49 7.18 -9.47
C VAL A 139 16.60 6.98 -10.99
N ILE A 140 15.76 6.13 -11.59
CA ILE A 140 15.69 5.94 -13.05
C ILE A 140 15.38 7.26 -13.76
N LEU A 141 14.40 8.00 -13.24
CA LEU A 141 13.99 9.30 -13.77
C LEU A 141 15.16 10.29 -13.77
N PHE A 142 15.87 10.43 -12.65
CA PHE A 142 17.02 11.30 -12.53
C PHE A 142 18.10 11.00 -13.58
N PHE A 143 18.53 9.74 -13.68
CA PHE A 143 19.57 9.34 -14.63
C PHE A 143 19.12 9.43 -16.09
N THR A 144 17.84 9.18 -16.38
CA THR A 144 17.26 9.37 -17.72
C THR A 144 17.27 10.85 -18.11
N LEU A 145 16.86 11.74 -17.20
CA LEU A 145 16.86 13.19 -17.46
C LEU A 145 18.29 13.71 -17.61
N ALA A 146 19.23 13.29 -16.75
CA ALA A 146 20.64 13.65 -16.87
C ALA A 146 21.25 13.21 -18.21
N HIS A 147 20.90 12.01 -18.69
CA HIS A 147 21.29 11.54 -20.02
C HIS A 147 20.74 12.46 -21.14
N GLY A 148 19.44 12.73 -21.15
CA GLY A 148 18.80 13.52 -22.20
C GLY A 148 19.27 14.98 -22.20
N VAL A 149 19.24 15.65 -21.04
CA VAL A 149 19.73 17.04 -20.88
C VAL A 149 21.20 17.14 -21.29
N GLY A 150 22.04 16.21 -20.83
CA GLY A 150 23.45 16.24 -21.18
C GLY A 150 23.71 16.09 -22.69
N TYR A 151 22.89 15.32 -23.41
CA TYR A 151 22.98 15.22 -24.86
C TYR A 151 22.48 16.48 -25.59
N PHE A 152 21.43 17.13 -25.10
CA PHE A 152 21.01 18.44 -25.63
C PHE A 152 22.10 19.50 -25.43
N VAL A 153 22.73 19.54 -24.26
CA VAL A 153 23.86 20.44 -23.98
C VAL A 153 25.04 20.12 -24.89
N LYS A 154 25.38 18.83 -25.04
CA LYS A 154 26.51 18.39 -25.89
C LYS A 154 26.32 18.76 -27.35
N TRP A 155 25.11 18.56 -27.90
CA TRP A 155 24.86 18.85 -29.31
C TRP A 155 24.70 20.35 -29.57
N GLY A 156 24.23 21.12 -28.59
CA GLY A 156 24.09 22.56 -28.70
C GLY A 156 23.34 22.98 -29.98
N THR A 157 23.66 24.17 -30.49
CA THR A 157 23.09 24.67 -31.75
C THR A 157 23.78 24.07 -32.98
N SER A 158 25.08 23.75 -32.89
CA SER A 158 25.90 23.31 -34.04
C SER A 158 25.66 21.87 -34.46
N GLU A 159 25.24 20.98 -33.56
CA GLU A 159 24.96 19.58 -33.86
C GLU A 159 23.48 19.19 -33.64
N PHE A 160 22.58 20.17 -33.54
CA PHE A 160 21.17 19.94 -33.23
C PHE A 160 20.46 19.00 -34.21
N TYR A 161 20.90 18.96 -35.48
CA TYR A 161 20.39 18.02 -36.49
C TYR A 161 20.52 16.54 -36.07
N LYS A 162 21.44 16.20 -35.15
CA LYS A 162 21.58 14.84 -34.60
C LYS A 162 20.35 14.40 -33.81
N THR A 163 19.58 15.33 -33.25
CA THR A 163 18.30 15.08 -32.58
C THR A 163 17.29 14.38 -33.49
N PHE A 164 17.29 14.73 -34.79
CA PHE A 164 16.32 14.22 -35.77
C PHE A 164 16.75 12.91 -36.45
N ARG A 165 17.93 12.38 -36.12
CA ARG A 165 18.30 11.02 -36.58
C ARG A 165 17.37 10.01 -35.92
N LEU A 166 16.79 9.09 -36.68
CA LEU A 166 15.76 8.16 -36.23
C LEU A 166 15.98 7.58 -34.81
N LEU A 167 17.16 6.99 -34.55
CA LEU A 167 17.45 6.41 -33.24
C LEU A 167 17.52 7.46 -32.12
N ASN A 168 18.12 8.63 -32.37
CA ASN A 168 18.19 9.71 -31.39
C ASN A 168 16.81 10.32 -31.16
N PHE A 169 16.00 10.45 -32.22
CA PHE A 169 14.65 10.97 -32.16
C PHE A 169 13.73 10.10 -31.30
N ILE A 170 13.89 8.77 -31.35
CA ILE A 170 13.21 7.85 -30.42
C ILE A 170 13.57 8.17 -28.96
N GLY A 171 14.86 8.42 -28.68
CA GLY A 171 15.33 8.83 -27.36
C GLY A 171 14.78 10.19 -26.92
N VAL A 172 14.64 11.13 -27.85
CA VAL A 172 14.04 12.46 -27.61
C VAL A 172 12.55 12.32 -27.27
N LEU A 173 11.81 11.50 -28.00
CA LEU A 173 10.40 11.22 -27.69
C LEU A 173 10.26 10.60 -26.30
N ALA A 174 11.11 9.63 -25.95
CA ALA A 174 11.14 9.05 -24.61
C ALA A 174 11.47 10.09 -23.54
N PHE A 175 12.45 10.98 -23.78
CA PHE A 175 12.81 12.07 -22.87
C PHE A 175 11.65 13.03 -22.63
N VAL A 176 10.92 13.43 -23.67
CA VAL A 176 9.74 14.30 -23.56
C VAL A 176 8.67 13.64 -22.71
N LEU A 177 8.31 12.38 -22.99
CA LEU A 177 7.30 11.65 -22.23
C LEU A 177 7.69 11.49 -20.75
N VAL A 178 8.95 11.14 -20.49
CA VAL A 178 9.47 11.00 -19.12
C VAL A 178 9.51 12.35 -18.38
N SER A 179 9.79 13.45 -19.08
CA SER A 179 9.76 14.80 -18.50
C SER A 179 8.34 15.22 -18.12
N VAL A 180 7.35 14.96 -18.98
CA VAL A 180 5.94 15.19 -18.67
C VAL A 180 5.49 14.29 -17.51
N LEU A 181 5.91 13.03 -17.48
CA LEU A 181 5.61 12.11 -16.39
C LEU A 181 6.17 12.61 -15.06
N ALA A 182 7.35 13.22 -15.05
CA ALA A 182 7.94 13.83 -13.84
C ALA A 182 7.03 14.90 -13.24
N VAL A 183 6.46 15.76 -14.09
CA VAL A 183 5.53 16.83 -13.68
C VAL A 183 4.22 16.22 -13.16
N ILE A 184 3.60 15.30 -13.92
CA ILE A 184 2.32 14.69 -13.54
C ILE A 184 2.44 13.85 -12.25
N ASN A 185 3.60 13.24 -12.00
CA ASN A 185 3.85 12.45 -10.80
C ASN A 185 4.07 13.30 -9.54
N TRP A 186 4.06 14.64 -9.64
CA TRP A 186 4.12 15.49 -8.47
C TRP A 186 2.87 15.29 -7.59
N ARG A 187 3.05 15.02 -6.29
CA ARG A 187 1.99 14.62 -5.34
C ARG A 187 0.70 15.46 -5.43
N PRO A 188 0.73 16.81 -5.50
CA PRO A 188 -0.50 17.62 -5.60
C PRO A 188 -1.26 17.37 -6.90
N ILE A 189 -0.55 17.33 -8.04
CA ILE A 189 -1.13 17.09 -9.36
C ILE A 189 -1.67 15.67 -9.44
N ARG A 190 -0.86 14.69 -9.02
CA ARG A 190 -1.22 13.27 -9.02
C ARG A 190 -2.47 12.99 -8.18
N ARG A 191 -2.60 13.59 -7.00
CA ARG A 191 -3.78 13.42 -6.13
C ARG A 191 -5.05 13.94 -6.80
N ARG A 192 -4.98 15.10 -7.46
CA ARG A 192 -6.15 15.67 -8.12
C ARG A 192 -6.54 14.89 -9.37
N TRP A 193 -5.56 14.47 -10.17
CA TRP A 193 -5.76 13.92 -11.52
C TRP A 193 -5.26 12.47 -11.63
N TYR A 194 -5.58 11.65 -10.63
CA TYR A 194 -5.01 10.30 -10.49
C TYR A 194 -5.27 9.39 -11.68
N ARG A 195 -6.49 9.43 -12.26
CA ARG A 195 -6.83 8.65 -13.46
C ARG A 195 -5.90 8.95 -14.64
N TYR A 196 -5.63 10.23 -14.89
CA TYR A 196 -4.77 10.67 -15.99
C TYR A 196 -3.30 10.33 -15.70
N PHE A 197 -2.85 10.51 -14.46
CA PHE A 197 -1.54 10.05 -14.03
C PHE A 197 -1.36 8.56 -14.32
N TYR A 198 -2.32 7.72 -13.94
CA TYR A 198 -2.23 6.28 -14.10
C TYR A 198 -2.15 5.87 -15.58
N ILE A 199 -3.00 6.44 -16.44
CA ILE A 199 -2.97 6.21 -17.89
C ILE A 199 -1.62 6.62 -18.47
N PHE A 200 -1.18 7.85 -18.20
CA PHE A 200 0.05 8.41 -18.77
C PHE A 200 1.29 7.67 -18.28
N HIS A 201 1.33 7.26 -17.01
CA HIS A 201 2.40 6.45 -16.43
C HIS A 201 2.54 5.12 -17.16
N ASN A 202 1.44 4.38 -17.33
CA ASN A 202 1.47 3.09 -18.02
C ASN A 202 1.93 3.26 -19.47
N VAL A 203 1.30 4.14 -20.24
CA VAL A 203 1.68 4.39 -21.64
C VAL A 203 3.16 4.76 -21.77
N THR A 204 3.65 5.66 -20.90
CA THR A 204 5.06 6.08 -20.90
C THR A 204 5.98 4.91 -20.52
N ALA A 205 5.62 4.08 -19.54
CA ALA A 205 6.43 2.94 -19.12
C ALA A 205 6.56 1.88 -20.23
N TYR A 206 5.46 1.47 -20.86
CA TYR A 206 5.50 0.51 -21.99
C TYR A 206 6.29 1.08 -23.17
N PHE A 207 6.03 2.34 -23.54
CA PHE A 207 6.79 3.00 -24.60
C PHE A 207 8.27 3.07 -24.26
N TYR A 208 8.64 3.51 -23.06
CA TYR A 208 10.04 3.63 -22.62
C TYR A 208 10.78 2.29 -22.70
N ILE A 209 10.17 1.20 -22.21
CA ILE A 209 10.80 -0.12 -22.22
C ILE A 209 11.11 -0.58 -23.65
N LEU A 210 10.14 -0.44 -24.57
CA LEU A 210 10.30 -0.88 -25.96
C LEU A 210 11.22 0.07 -26.75
N ALA A 211 10.96 1.38 -26.70
CA ALA A 211 11.68 2.41 -27.45
C ALA A 211 13.16 2.45 -27.10
N ILE A 212 13.51 2.34 -25.81
CA ILE A 212 14.91 2.38 -25.38
C ILE A 212 15.66 1.11 -25.80
N GLY A 213 14.98 -0.04 -25.92
CA GLY A 213 15.57 -1.25 -26.51
C GLY A 213 16.08 -1.05 -27.95
N PHE A 214 15.43 -0.18 -28.74
CA PHE A 214 15.87 0.18 -30.09
C PHE A 214 16.89 1.33 -30.12
N HIS A 215 16.68 2.34 -29.27
CA HIS A 215 17.55 3.51 -29.14
C HIS A 215 18.95 3.15 -28.62
N ALA A 216 19.03 2.30 -27.60
CA ALA A 216 20.26 2.06 -26.86
C ALA A 216 21.13 0.98 -27.52
N ARG A 217 22.36 1.34 -27.94
CA ARG A 217 23.35 0.42 -28.53
C ARG A 217 24.77 0.71 -27.99
N PRO A 218 25.66 -0.29 -27.89
CA PRO A 218 25.46 -1.74 -28.05
C PRO A 218 25.20 -2.44 -26.69
N GLY A 219 24.72 -3.69 -26.75
CA GLY A 219 24.68 -4.61 -25.59
C GLY A 219 23.51 -4.42 -24.61
N VAL A 220 22.42 -3.77 -25.05
CA VAL A 220 21.21 -3.56 -24.22
C VAL A 220 20.15 -4.64 -24.47
N THR A 221 20.24 -5.37 -25.58
CA THR A 221 19.26 -6.40 -25.97
C THR A 221 18.92 -7.40 -24.86
N PRO A 222 19.87 -7.98 -24.09
CA PRO A 222 19.51 -8.90 -23.01
C PRO A 222 18.66 -8.26 -21.91
N ILE A 223 18.92 -6.99 -21.60
CA ILE A 223 18.15 -6.21 -20.62
C ILE A 223 16.74 -5.91 -21.16
N ALA A 224 16.65 -5.55 -22.44
CA ALA A 224 15.37 -5.32 -23.10
C ALA A 224 14.50 -6.58 -23.13
N VAL A 225 15.08 -7.75 -23.46
CA VAL A 225 14.39 -9.05 -23.41
C VAL A 225 13.91 -9.34 -21.99
N LEU A 226 14.76 -9.17 -20.98
CA LEU A 226 14.36 -9.36 -19.58
C LEU A 226 13.19 -8.45 -19.17
N ASN A 227 13.23 -7.17 -19.53
CA ASN A 227 12.14 -6.24 -19.28
C ASN A 227 10.83 -6.67 -19.95
N ILE A 228 10.90 -7.11 -21.21
CA ILE A 228 9.71 -7.59 -21.94
C ILE A 228 9.13 -8.83 -21.26
N LEU A 229 9.97 -9.79 -20.85
CA LEU A 229 9.51 -10.97 -20.13
C LEU A 229 8.85 -10.60 -18.79
N LEU A 230 9.43 -9.66 -18.04
CA LEU A 230 8.84 -9.16 -16.79
C LEU A 230 7.53 -8.40 -17.02
N LEU A 231 7.40 -7.62 -18.09
CA LEU A 231 6.14 -6.96 -18.46
C LEU A 231 5.06 -7.98 -18.83
N ILE A 232 5.40 -9.02 -19.59
CA ILE A 232 4.47 -10.10 -19.91
C ILE A 232 4.02 -10.80 -18.62
N TYR A 233 4.96 -11.11 -17.73
CA TYR A 233 4.64 -11.73 -16.44
C TYR A 233 3.73 -10.84 -15.58
N LEU A 234 3.99 -9.52 -15.52
CA LEU A 234 3.14 -8.55 -14.85
C LEU A 234 1.70 -8.57 -15.40
N LEU A 235 1.55 -8.60 -16.73
CA LEU A 235 0.24 -8.69 -17.38
C LEU A 235 -0.46 -10.01 -17.07
N VAL A 236 0.25 -11.14 -17.14
CA VAL A 236 -0.30 -12.45 -16.78
C VAL A 236 -0.82 -12.45 -15.35
N MET A 237 -0.04 -11.95 -14.38
CA MET A 237 -0.46 -11.89 -12.97
C MET A 237 -1.65 -10.96 -12.75
N LYS A 238 -1.78 -9.87 -13.52
CA LYS A 238 -2.93 -8.98 -13.45
C LYS A 238 -4.23 -9.68 -13.88
N TYR A 239 -4.18 -10.51 -14.91
CA TYR A 239 -5.37 -11.13 -15.51
C TYR A 239 -5.69 -12.54 -15.00
N LYS A 240 -4.71 -13.25 -14.43
CA LYS A 240 -4.88 -14.63 -13.95
C LYS A 240 -5.98 -14.75 -12.90
N ASP A 241 -6.05 -13.80 -11.97
CA ASP A 241 -6.96 -13.85 -10.81
C ASP A 241 -8.12 -12.84 -10.94
N LEU A 242 -8.44 -12.45 -12.19
CA LEU A 242 -9.51 -11.51 -12.49
C LEU A 242 -10.84 -12.26 -12.62
N HIS A 243 -11.79 -11.93 -11.76
CA HIS A 243 -13.13 -12.51 -11.74
C HIS A 243 -14.17 -11.45 -12.08
N GLN A 244 -15.22 -11.86 -12.79
CA GLN A 244 -16.37 -11.00 -13.03
C GLN A 244 -17.35 -11.19 -11.88
N ILE A 245 -17.75 -10.07 -11.28
CA ILE A 245 -18.74 -10.06 -10.21
C ILE A 245 -19.85 -9.09 -10.54
N ARG A 246 -21.02 -9.39 -10.00
CA ARG A 246 -22.15 -8.47 -9.97
C ARG A 246 -22.40 -8.08 -8.53
N VAL A 247 -22.49 -6.78 -8.26
CA VAL A 247 -22.83 -6.27 -6.94
C VAL A 247 -24.24 -6.72 -6.59
N THR A 248 -24.41 -7.34 -5.42
CA THR A 248 -25.70 -7.93 -5.02
C THR A 248 -26.58 -6.90 -4.33
N GLU A 249 -26.02 -6.17 -3.38
CA GLU A 249 -26.72 -5.18 -2.58
C GLU A 249 -25.77 -4.03 -2.20
N ILE A 250 -26.32 -2.83 -2.07
CA ILE A 250 -25.64 -1.68 -1.48
C ILE A 250 -26.54 -1.13 -0.38
N VAL A 251 -26.00 -1.04 0.83
CA VAL A 251 -26.66 -0.45 1.99
C VAL A 251 -26.12 0.96 2.17
N GLU A 252 -27.03 1.93 2.15
CA GLU A 252 -26.75 3.35 2.29
C GLU A 252 -27.65 3.92 3.40
N GLU A 253 -27.14 4.88 4.17
CA GLU A 253 -27.89 5.62 5.18
C GLU A 253 -27.89 7.10 4.79
N GLU A 254 -29.04 7.78 4.93
CA GLU A 254 -29.13 9.19 4.59
C GLU A 254 -28.17 10.02 5.46
N GLY A 255 -27.33 10.83 4.81
CA GLY A 255 -26.35 11.66 5.50
C GLY A 255 -25.00 10.99 5.75
N SER A 256 -24.86 9.67 5.64
CA SER A 256 -23.58 8.95 5.76
C SER A 256 -22.66 9.15 4.55
N ASP A 257 -21.34 9.21 4.79
CA ASP A 257 -20.31 9.22 3.74
C ASP A 257 -19.89 7.81 3.31
N LEU A 258 -20.36 6.79 4.02
CA LEU A 258 -19.98 5.39 3.87
C LEU A 258 -21.14 4.57 3.29
N LYS A 259 -20.78 3.57 2.50
CA LYS A 259 -21.69 2.57 1.93
C LYS A 259 -21.19 1.17 2.23
N ILE A 260 -22.08 0.23 2.45
CA ILE A 260 -21.73 -1.20 2.55
C ILE A 260 -22.12 -1.87 1.24
N VAL A 261 -21.12 -2.36 0.52
CA VAL A 261 -21.30 -3.07 -0.76
C VAL A 261 -21.16 -4.56 -0.52
N ARG A 262 -22.20 -5.33 -0.85
CA ARG A 262 -22.18 -6.80 -0.77
C ARG A 262 -21.71 -7.39 -2.09
N ILE A 263 -20.74 -8.31 -2.01
CA ILE A 263 -20.20 -9.05 -3.15
C ILE A 263 -20.23 -10.57 -2.89
N PRO A 264 -20.31 -11.42 -3.93
CA PRO A 264 -20.33 -12.87 -3.75
C PRO A 264 -19.07 -13.44 -3.08
N ARG A 265 -19.24 -14.36 -2.12
CA ARG A 265 -18.12 -14.97 -1.37
C ARG A 265 -17.21 -15.82 -2.26
N GLY A 266 -17.75 -16.41 -3.32
CA GLY A 266 -17.02 -17.30 -4.24
C GLY A 266 -15.80 -16.66 -4.92
N SER A 267 -15.63 -15.34 -4.79
CA SER A 267 -14.53 -14.60 -5.40
C SER A 267 -13.27 -14.45 -4.53
N ALA A 268 -13.29 -14.88 -3.27
CA ALA A 268 -12.07 -14.98 -2.44
C ALA A 268 -11.84 -16.41 -1.90
N PRO A 269 -10.60 -16.75 -1.49
CA PRO A 269 -10.23 -18.08 -0.99
C PRO A 269 -11.08 -18.52 0.21
N GLU A 270 -11.22 -19.82 0.43
CA GLU A 270 -11.98 -20.38 1.58
C GLU A 270 -11.47 -19.90 2.93
N SER A 271 -10.14 -19.87 3.10
CA SER A 271 -9.47 -19.34 4.29
C SER A 271 -8.51 -18.23 3.89
N TYR A 272 -8.47 -17.18 4.71
CA TYR A 272 -7.59 -16.05 4.48
C TYR A 272 -7.25 -15.32 5.78
N LEU A 273 -6.16 -14.54 5.76
CA LEU A 273 -5.73 -13.77 6.93
C LEU A 273 -6.56 -12.49 7.08
N PRO A 274 -6.96 -12.11 8.30
CA PRO A 274 -7.67 -10.86 8.54
C PRO A 274 -6.90 -9.63 8.02
N GLY A 275 -7.64 -8.65 7.49
CA GLY A 275 -7.05 -7.43 6.92
C GLY A 275 -6.54 -7.60 5.48
N GLY A 276 -6.84 -8.70 4.80
CA GLY A 276 -6.67 -8.81 3.36
C GLY A 276 -7.66 -7.93 2.58
N HIS A 277 -7.34 -7.62 1.33
CA HIS A 277 -8.16 -6.75 0.49
C HIS A 277 -8.33 -7.30 -0.92
N CYS A 278 -9.34 -6.83 -1.63
CA CYS A 278 -9.54 -7.08 -3.05
C CYS A 278 -9.38 -5.77 -3.83
N ARG A 279 -9.37 -5.84 -5.16
CA ARG A 279 -9.40 -4.62 -6.00
C ARG A 279 -10.55 -4.69 -6.98
N LEU A 280 -11.34 -3.64 -7.01
CA LEU A 280 -12.50 -3.50 -7.88
C LEU A 280 -12.19 -2.54 -9.03
N SER A 281 -12.58 -2.88 -10.24
CA SER A 281 -12.53 -1.99 -11.41
C SER A 281 -13.87 -2.01 -12.14
N ALA A 282 -14.26 -0.86 -12.67
CA ALA A 282 -15.40 -0.77 -13.56
C ALA A 282 -15.11 -1.57 -14.83
N ARG A 283 -16.08 -2.38 -15.25
CA ARG A 283 -15.95 -3.17 -16.46
C ARG A 283 -16.09 -2.26 -17.70
N PRO A 284 -15.17 -2.32 -18.68
CA PRO A 284 -15.34 -1.62 -19.95
C PRO A 284 -16.51 -2.25 -20.72
N LYS A 285 -17.43 -1.43 -21.24
CA LYS A 285 -18.52 -1.91 -22.12
C LYS A 285 -18.06 -2.22 -23.56
N THR A 286 -16.75 -2.20 -23.81
CA THR A 286 -16.15 -2.33 -25.15
C THR A 286 -15.46 -3.69 -25.30
N ILE A 287 -15.39 -4.19 -26.55
CA ILE A 287 -14.75 -5.48 -26.91
C ILE A 287 -13.25 -5.52 -26.54
N TRP A 288 -12.57 -4.37 -26.56
CA TRP A 288 -11.19 -4.28 -26.10
C TRP A 288 -11.14 -4.00 -24.60
N ASP A 289 -10.59 -4.95 -23.84
CA ASP A 289 -10.34 -4.80 -22.41
C ASP A 289 -9.19 -3.80 -22.17
N TRP A 290 -9.55 -2.54 -21.88
CA TRP A 290 -8.60 -1.47 -21.55
C TRP A 290 -8.35 -1.38 -20.04
N ASN A 291 -8.70 -2.40 -19.24
CA ASN A 291 -8.50 -2.39 -17.79
C ASN A 291 -7.02 -2.26 -17.38
N TRP A 292 -6.08 -2.53 -18.27
CA TRP A 292 -4.66 -2.25 -18.02
C TRP A 292 -4.34 -0.74 -17.92
N LEU A 293 -5.10 0.11 -18.62
CA LEU A 293 -4.94 1.57 -18.64
C LEU A 293 -5.66 2.29 -17.52
N PHE A 294 -6.65 1.68 -16.88
CA PHE A 294 -7.43 2.31 -15.81
C PHE A 294 -7.03 1.76 -14.43
N PRO A 295 -7.07 2.60 -13.38
CA PRO A 295 -6.79 2.14 -12.04
C PRO A 295 -7.91 1.24 -11.53
N SER A 296 -7.54 0.18 -10.80
CA SER A 296 -8.46 -0.54 -9.91
C SER A 296 -8.39 0.06 -8.50
N HIS A 297 -9.45 -0.10 -7.72
CA HIS A 297 -9.63 0.49 -6.39
C HIS A 297 -9.52 -0.58 -5.30
N PRO A 298 -8.59 -0.46 -4.33
CA PRO A 298 -8.45 -1.44 -3.26
C PRO A 298 -9.55 -1.26 -2.20
N TYR A 299 -10.11 -2.37 -1.74
CA TYR A 299 -11.08 -2.41 -0.64
C TYR A 299 -10.76 -3.56 0.29
N THR A 300 -10.65 -3.29 1.60
CA THR A 300 -10.51 -4.36 2.58
C THR A 300 -11.79 -5.19 2.61
N ILE A 301 -11.62 -6.51 2.64
CA ILE A 301 -12.74 -7.43 2.80
C ILE A 301 -13.16 -7.39 4.27
N THR A 302 -14.37 -6.89 4.51
CA THR A 302 -14.95 -6.77 5.85
C THR A 302 -15.85 -7.97 6.15
N GLY A 303 -15.72 -8.50 7.36
CA GLY A 303 -16.53 -9.58 7.89
C GLY A 303 -15.78 -10.91 8.03
N VAL A 304 -15.93 -11.51 9.21
CA VAL A 304 -15.97 -12.96 9.33
C VAL A 304 -17.06 -13.47 8.40
N VAL A 305 -16.79 -14.61 7.75
CA VAL A 305 -17.74 -15.37 6.94
C VAL A 305 -19.12 -15.32 7.60
N ASP A 306 -20.06 -14.55 7.05
CA ASP A 306 -21.48 -14.80 7.30
C ASP A 306 -21.69 -16.23 6.81
N ARG A 307 -21.63 -17.18 7.77
CA ARG A 307 -21.62 -18.63 7.54
C ARG A 307 -22.90 -19.13 6.87
N GLU A 308 -23.85 -18.23 6.61
CA GLU A 308 -25.18 -18.53 6.07
C GLU A 308 -25.49 -17.80 4.75
N ASP A 309 -24.98 -16.59 4.49
CA ASP A 309 -25.41 -15.77 3.34
C ASP A 309 -24.52 -15.89 2.09
N GLY A 310 -23.30 -16.43 2.22
CA GLY A 310 -22.39 -16.60 1.09
C GLY A 310 -21.99 -15.28 0.42
N GLN A 311 -22.01 -14.16 1.15
CA GLN A 311 -21.57 -12.83 0.71
C GLN A 311 -20.35 -12.35 1.50
N MET A 312 -19.68 -11.32 0.98
CA MET A 312 -18.68 -10.52 1.69
C MET A 312 -19.10 -9.06 1.65
N ASN A 313 -18.70 -8.31 2.68
CA ASN A 313 -19.00 -6.89 2.78
C ASN A 313 -17.75 -6.07 2.42
N LEU A 314 -17.93 -4.97 1.70
CA LEU A 314 -16.92 -3.94 1.50
C LEU A 314 -17.47 -2.62 2.03
N ILE A 315 -16.74 -1.93 2.90
CA ILE A 315 -17.10 -0.58 3.32
C ILE A 315 -16.41 0.41 2.38
N VAL A 316 -17.22 1.15 1.63
CA VAL A 316 -16.77 2.05 0.57
C VAL A 316 -17.06 3.48 0.97
N LYS A 317 -16.06 4.35 0.86
CA LYS A 317 -16.25 5.81 0.86
C LYS A 317 -16.07 6.31 -0.57
N GLU A 318 -17.16 6.76 -1.17
CA GLU A 318 -17.15 7.23 -2.55
C GLU A 318 -16.44 8.58 -2.65
N LYS A 319 -15.59 8.71 -3.67
CA LYS A 319 -14.95 9.99 -4.03
C LYS A 319 -14.93 10.16 -5.55
N THR A 320 -14.20 9.29 -6.23
CA THR A 320 -14.02 9.34 -7.68
C THR A 320 -14.53 8.09 -8.40
N PHE A 321 -14.80 7.04 -7.64
CA PHE A 321 -15.29 5.76 -8.13
C PHE A 321 -16.58 5.45 -7.39
N GLU A 322 -17.68 5.44 -8.14
CA GLU A 322 -19.02 5.20 -7.65
C GLU A 322 -19.39 3.74 -7.92
N VAL A 323 -19.92 3.07 -6.90
CA VAL A 323 -20.40 1.70 -7.00
C VAL A 323 -21.91 1.75 -7.17
N VAL A 324 -22.40 1.24 -8.29
CA VAL A 324 -23.83 1.22 -8.60
C VAL A 324 -24.43 -0.14 -8.26
N PRO A 325 -25.66 -0.17 -7.73
CA PRO A 325 -26.34 -1.42 -7.40
C PRO A 325 -26.55 -2.25 -8.66
N PHE A 326 -26.36 -3.57 -8.55
CA PHE A 326 -26.50 -4.53 -9.65
C PHE A 326 -25.58 -4.30 -10.86
N GLY A 327 -24.53 -3.47 -10.71
CA GLY A 327 -23.51 -3.24 -11.74
C GLY A 327 -22.55 -4.42 -11.90
N ASP A 328 -22.02 -4.56 -13.12
CA ASP A 328 -20.98 -5.54 -13.45
C ASP A 328 -19.59 -4.93 -13.25
N TYR A 329 -18.75 -5.63 -12.50
CA TYR A 329 -17.41 -5.20 -12.17
C TYR A 329 -16.39 -6.32 -12.36
N ASP A 330 -15.15 -5.91 -12.62
CA ASP A 330 -14.02 -6.83 -12.60
C ASP A 330 -13.36 -6.76 -11.23
N LEU A 331 -13.26 -7.91 -10.56
CA LEU A 331 -12.65 -8.08 -9.25
C LEU A 331 -11.32 -8.79 -9.42
N GLN A 332 -10.22 -8.12 -9.07
CA GLN A 332 -8.96 -8.80 -8.86
C GLN A 332 -8.98 -9.42 -7.46
N SER A 333 -8.86 -10.74 -7.40
CA SER A 333 -9.03 -11.51 -6.17
C SER A 333 -7.97 -11.20 -5.09
N TYR A 334 -8.27 -11.72 -3.91
CA TYR A 334 -7.60 -11.58 -2.62
C TYR A 334 -6.10 -11.28 -2.64
N PHE A 335 -5.74 -10.14 -2.05
CA PHE A 335 -4.40 -9.80 -1.61
C PHE A 335 -4.28 -10.06 -0.11
N SER A 336 -3.21 -10.75 0.28
CA SER A 336 -2.96 -11.10 1.68
C SER A 336 -2.76 -9.88 2.56
N SER A 337 -3.11 -10.05 3.84
CA SER A 337 -2.85 -9.07 4.88
C SER A 337 -1.40 -8.61 4.87
N SER A 338 -1.20 -7.32 5.14
CA SER A 338 0.11 -6.72 5.39
C SER A 338 0.73 -7.18 6.70
N LEU A 339 -0.09 -7.72 7.62
CA LEU A 339 0.37 -8.31 8.87
C LEU A 339 0.81 -9.76 8.64
N SER A 340 1.97 -10.12 9.21
CA SER A 340 2.50 -11.48 9.15
C SER A 340 1.61 -12.46 9.91
N ILE A 341 1.57 -13.73 9.47
CA ILE A 341 0.94 -14.81 10.23
C ILE A 341 1.43 -14.88 11.69
N ASN A 342 2.71 -14.59 11.93
CA ASN A 342 3.29 -14.58 13.27
C ASN A 342 2.65 -13.53 14.19
N PHE A 343 2.20 -12.39 13.64
CA PHE A 343 1.47 -11.39 14.42
C PHE A 343 0.19 -12.00 15.01
N PHE A 344 -0.57 -12.73 14.20
CA PHE A 344 -1.81 -13.37 14.66
C PHE A 344 -1.58 -14.46 15.71
N HIS A 345 -0.38 -15.04 15.77
CA HIS A 345 -0.03 -16.07 16.76
C HIS A 345 0.56 -15.52 18.05
N THR A 346 1.29 -14.40 18.01
CA THR A 346 2.06 -13.92 19.17
C THR A 346 1.59 -12.60 19.75
N ALA A 347 0.63 -11.91 19.15
CA ALA A 347 0.16 -10.63 19.67
C ALA A 347 -0.62 -10.80 20.98
N GLU A 348 -0.27 -10.00 21.98
CA GLU A 348 -0.86 -10.03 23.32
C GLU A 348 -1.71 -8.77 23.55
N ASN A 349 -1.15 -7.57 23.38
CA ASN A 349 -1.87 -6.31 23.58
C ASN A 349 -2.09 -5.64 22.24
N ILE A 350 -3.35 -5.50 21.86
CA ILE A 350 -3.74 -5.11 20.52
C ILE A 350 -4.65 -3.90 20.63
N ASN A 351 -4.16 -2.76 20.16
CA ASN A 351 -4.90 -1.52 20.06
C ASN A 351 -5.18 -1.25 18.60
N ILE A 352 -6.44 -1.34 18.20
CA ILE A 352 -6.90 -1.05 16.85
C ILE A 352 -7.51 0.34 16.87
N VAL A 353 -7.00 1.25 16.04
CA VAL A 353 -7.48 2.63 15.95
C VAL A 353 -7.83 2.93 14.50
N CYS A 354 -9.11 3.14 14.24
CA CYS A 354 -9.64 3.37 12.90
C CYS A 354 -10.25 4.78 12.79
N GLY A 355 -10.08 5.42 11.64
CA GLY A 355 -10.72 6.70 11.31
C GLY A 355 -11.58 6.60 10.06
N GLY A 356 -12.86 7.01 10.14
CA GLY A 356 -13.80 6.97 9.01
C GLY A 356 -13.90 5.57 8.38
N SER A 357 -13.73 5.48 7.05
CA SER A 357 -13.75 4.22 6.30
C SER A 357 -12.62 3.24 6.66
N GLY A 358 -11.60 3.68 7.41
CA GLY A 358 -10.52 2.81 7.91
C GLY A 358 -11.00 1.72 8.86
N ILE A 359 -12.25 1.80 9.36
CA ILE A 359 -12.89 0.72 10.11
C ILE A 359 -12.92 -0.60 9.32
N SER A 360 -12.97 -0.52 7.99
CA SER A 360 -12.91 -1.70 7.11
C SER A 360 -11.69 -2.59 7.35
N TYR A 361 -10.56 -2.00 7.71
CA TYR A 361 -9.35 -2.73 8.07
C TYR A 361 -9.39 -3.29 9.49
N GLY A 362 -9.93 -2.51 10.43
CA GLY A 362 -9.98 -2.87 11.84
C GLY A 362 -10.92 -4.03 12.15
N ILE A 363 -12.11 -4.06 11.52
CA ILE A 363 -13.15 -5.08 11.76
C ILE A 363 -12.62 -6.52 11.68
N PRO A 364 -12.07 -6.99 10.54
CA PRO A 364 -11.66 -8.39 10.43
C PRO A 364 -10.57 -8.76 11.45
N ILE A 365 -9.67 -7.83 11.78
CA ILE A 365 -8.60 -8.06 12.76
C ILE A 365 -9.21 -8.16 14.16
N PHE A 366 -10.12 -7.24 14.50
CA PHE A 366 -10.80 -7.24 15.79
C PHE A 366 -11.61 -8.52 16.00
N GLU A 367 -12.43 -8.92 15.02
CA GLU A 367 -13.25 -10.13 15.09
C GLU A 367 -12.39 -11.40 15.27
N TYR A 368 -11.24 -11.49 14.60
CA TYR A 368 -10.32 -12.61 14.76
C TYR A 368 -9.81 -12.76 16.19
N PHE A 369 -9.39 -11.66 16.83
CA PHE A 369 -8.89 -11.70 18.21
C PHE A 369 -10.03 -11.85 19.22
N LYS A 370 -11.21 -11.29 18.93
CA LYS A 370 -12.41 -11.50 19.74
C LYS A 370 -12.81 -12.97 19.76
N GLU A 371 -12.84 -13.65 18.61
CA GLU A 371 -13.11 -15.09 18.52
C GLU A 371 -12.09 -15.90 19.34
N LYS A 372 -10.81 -15.51 19.36
CA LYS A 372 -9.79 -16.16 20.22
C LYS A 372 -10.05 -15.97 21.71
N ILE A 373 -10.50 -14.78 22.12
CA ILE A 373 -10.86 -14.48 23.51
C ILE A 373 -12.08 -15.30 23.91
N ASP A 374 -13.12 -15.34 23.06
CA ASP A 374 -14.34 -16.11 23.28
C ASP A 374 -14.06 -17.62 23.37
N ASN A 375 -13.07 -18.11 22.61
CA ASN A 375 -12.57 -19.49 22.67
C ASN A 375 -11.62 -19.78 23.85
N GLY A 376 -11.44 -18.83 24.79
CA GLY A 376 -10.76 -19.04 26.07
C GLY A 376 -9.34 -18.49 26.20
N SER A 377 -8.87 -17.66 25.26
CA SER A 377 -7.56 -17.00 25.39
C SER A 377 -7.60 -15.87 26.42
N THR A 378 -6.84 -15.98 27.50
CA THR A 378 -6.81 -14.97 28.58
C THR A 378 -5.66 -13.97 28.47
N ASP A 379 -4.61 -14.29 27.70
CA ASP A 379 -3.41 -13.47 27.54
C ASP A 379 -3.61 -12.29 26.54
N ILE A 380 -4.76 -12.23 25.88
CA ILE A 380 -5.05 -11.25 24.83
C ILE A 380 -5.82 -10.06 25.41
N HIS A 381 -5.22 -8.88 25.33
CA HIS A 381 -5.83 -7.60 25.70
C HIS A 381 -6.17 -6.79 24.44
N LEU A 382 -7.45 -6.78 24.10
CA LEU A 382 -7.97 -6.19 22.87
C LEU A 382 -8.73 -4.88 23.16
N GLN A 383 -8.38 -3.81 22.45
CA GLN A 383 -9.09 -2.54 22.45
C GLN A 383 -9.31 -2.08 21.01
N PHE A 384 -10.53 -1.67 20.68
CA PHE A 384 -10.88 -1.17 19.36
C PHE A 384 -11.54 0.20 19.45
N VAL A 385 -10.86 1.21 18.90
CA VAL A 385 -11.28 2.60 18.87
C VAL A 385 -11.63 2.98 17.43
N TRP A 386 -12.81 3.54 17.23
CA TRP A 386 -13.25 4.08 15.95
C TRP A 386 -13.60 5.56 16.08
N ILE A 387 -13.02 6.39 15.21
CA ILE A 387 -13.18 7.84 15.22
C ILE A 387 -13.91 8.25 13.94
N ILE A 388 -15.05 8.90 14.10
CA ILE A 388 -15.89 9.38 13.00
C ILE A 388 -16.19 10.86 13.16
N SER A 389 -16.38 11.54 12.04
CA SER A 389 -16.87 12.93 12.02
C SER A 389 -18.39 12.96 11.96
N ASN A 390 -19.01 11.98 11.32
CA ASN A 390 -20.45 11.93 11.12
C ASN A 390 -21.08 10.86 12.01
N GLU A 391 -22.16 11.21 12.70
CA GLU A 391 -22.91 10.26 13.53
C GLU A 391 -23.62 9.21 12.67
N GLU A 392 -24.06 9.56 11.46
CA GLU A 392 -24.77 8.63 10.59
C GLU A 392 -23.91 7.45 10.17
N ASP A 393 -22.57 7.59 10.16
CA ASP A 393 -21.65 6.49 9.90
C ASP A 393 -21.83 5.33 10.91
N LEU A 394 -22.42 5.56 12.09
CA LEU A 394 -22.75 4.52 13.09
C LEU A 394 -23.59 3.36 12.53
N PHE A 395 -24.32 3.57 11.43
CA PHE A 395 -25.07 2.51 10.75
C PHE A 395 -24.18 1.31 10.39
N VAL A 396 -22.87 1.51 10.13
CA VAL A 396 -21.93 0.43 9.80
C VAL A 396 -21.88 -0.62 10.90
N VAL A 397 -21.72 -0.19 12.16
CA VAL A 397 -21.60 -1.09 13.32
C VAL A 397 -22.94 -1.77 13.60
N ARG A 398 -24.06 -1.06 13.42
CA ARG A 398 -25.42 -1.60 13.58
C ARG A 398 -25.73 -2.67 12.53
N HIS A 399 -25.44 -2.38 11.26
CA HIS A 399 -25.76 -3.27 10.15
C HIS A 399 -24.86 -4.51 10.11
N LEU A 400 -23.58 -4.35 10.42
CA LEU A 400 -22.63 -5.47 10.53
C LEU A 400 -22.70 -6.20 11.89
N ARG A 401 -23.57 -5.77 12.81
CA ARG A 401 -23.78 -6.36 14.15
C ARG A 401 -22.49 -6.52 14.96
N ILE A 402 -21.59 -5.56 14.85
CA ILE A 402 -20.28 -5.59 15.52
C ILE A 402 -20.45 -5.06 16.95
N SER A 403 -19.84 -5.74 17.92
CA SER A 403 -19.91 -5.33 19.34
C SER A 403 -18.53 -5.26 19.99
N GLY A 404 -18.33 -4.33 20.93
CA GLY A 404 -17.07 -4.10 21.63
C GLY A 404 -16.20 -2.99 21.04
N VAL A 405 -16.79 -2.05 20.31
CA VAL A 405 -16.11 -0.90 19.70
C VAL A 405 -16.33 0.35 20.55
N GLU A 406 -15.25 1.06 20.89
CA GLU A 406 -15.31 2.41 21.45
C GLU A 406 -15.36 3.44 20.32
N ILE A 407 -16.48 4.14 20.18
CA ILE A 407 -16.75 5.06 19.07
C ILE A 407 -16.69 6.50 19.56
N TYR A 408 -15.88 7.33 18.90
CA TYR A 408 -15.72 8.75 19.19
C TYR A 408 -16.22 9.58 18.02
N VAL A 409 -17.31 10.32 18.24
CA VAL A 409 -17.93 11.21 17.26
C VAL A 409 -17.40 12.62 17.45
N THR A 410 -16.59 13.08 16.50
CA THR A 410 -15.79 14.31 16.59
C THR A 410 -16.49 15.57 16.09
N SER A 411 -17.66 15.47 15.47
CA SER A 411 -18.47 16.65 15.14
C SER A 411 -18.98 17.33 16.41
N GLU A 412 -18.91 18.65 16.43
CA GLU A 412 -19.53 19.44 17.50
C GLU A 412 -21.06 19.30 17.40
N LYS A 413 -21.68 18.58 18.33
CA LYS A 413 -23.10 18.76 18.61
C LYS A 413 -23.25 20.12 19.29
N ASN A 414 -23.85 21.08 18.60
CA ASN A 414 -24.44 22.24 19.25
C ASN A 414 -25.60 21.74 20.15
N GLY A 415 -25.34 21.62 21.44
CA GLY A 415 -26.37 21.49 22.47
C GLY A 415 -26.58 20.07 23.01
N ASN A 416 -26.71 20.00 24.34
CA ASN A 416 -27.04 18.85 25.19
C ASN A 416 -27.92 17.80 24.50
N SER A 417 -27.51 16.54 24.59
CA SER A 417 -28.43 15.40 24.55
C SER A 417 -28.00 14.37 25.60
N ASP A 418 -28.97 14.01 26.43
CA ASP A 418 -28.92 13.01 27.49
C ASP A 418 -28.46 11.61 27.00
N PRO A 419 -28.09 10.68 27.91
CA PRO A 419 -27.72 9.32 27.53
C PRO A 419 -28.88 8.64 26.79
N ILE A 420 -28.57 8.01 25.66
CA ILE A 420 -29.52 7.15 24.95
C ILE A 420 -29.65 5.86 25.78
N ASP A 421 -30.83 5.67 26.38
CA ASP A 421 -31.24 4.45 27.08
C ASP A 421 -31.31 3.24 26.12
N ASP A 422 -31.13 2.07 26.73
CA ASP A 422 -30.94 0.74 26.16
C ASP A 422 -31.89 0.33 25.02
N VAL A 423 -31.32 -0.38 24.04
CA VAL A 423 -32.05 -1.09 22.99
C VAL A 423 -32.66 -2.36 23.57
N ASP A 424 -33.96 -2.29 23.88
CA ASP A 424 -34.77 -3.45 24.21
C ASP A 424 -34.93 -4.37 22.98
N SER A 425 -34.63 -5.65 23.20
CA SER A 425 -34.82 -6.76 22.28
C SER A 425 -36.31 -7.07 22.12
N GLY A 426 -36.86 -6.77 20.95
CA GLY A 426 -38.28 -7.02 20.66
C GLY A 426 -38.65 -8.51 20.62
N ALA A 427 -39.59 -8.90 21.49
CA ALA A 427 -40.53 -9.99 21.26
C ALA A 427 -41.95 -9.61 21.72
N ALA A 428 -42.87 -9.62 20.75
CA ALA A 428 -44.32 -9.90 20.83
C ALA A 428 -45.27 -9.04 21.71
N SER A 429 -46.23 -8.44 20.98
CA SER A 429 -47.67 -8.36 21.29
C SER A 429 -48.23 -7.39 22.35
N ALA A 430 -49.09 -6.52 21.82
CA ALA A 430 -50.45 -6.21 22.28
C ALA A 430 -50.68 -5.16 23.40
N VAL A 431 -51.35 -4.08 22.96
CA VAL A 431 -52.53 -3.44 23.57
C VAL A 431 -52.34 -2.60 24.84
N GLY A 432 -52.58 -1.29 24.69
CA GLY A 432 -53.61 -0.61 25.50
C GLY A 432 -53.19 0.34 26.63
N THR A 433 -53.13 1.64 26.27
CA THR A 433 -53.72 2.79 27.00
C THR A 433 -53.23 3.24 28.38
N ASN A 434 -52.91 4.55 28.42
CA ASN A 434 -53.06 5.55 29.51
C ASN A 434 -52.23 5.29 30.78
N GLY A 435 -51.24 6.13 31.15
CA GLY A 435 -51.26 7.58 31.20
C GLY A 435 -51.48 8.01 32.65
N ILE A 436 -50.43 8.54 33.30
CA ILE A 436 -50.38 9.56 34.37
C ILE A 436 -48.92 9.65 34.83
N SER A 437 -48.32 10.83 34.70
CA SER A 437 -47.01 11.17 35.28
C SER A 437 -47.22 12.01 36.53
N GLU A 438 -46.45 11.74 37.59
CA GLU A 438 -46.01 12.78 38.52
C GLU A 438 -44.70 12.38 39.21
N ARG A 439 -43.68 13.23 38.98
CA ARG A 439 -42.52 13.64 39.81
C ARG A 439 -42.13 12.81 41.04
N GLY A 440 -40.82 12.60 41.19
CA GLY A 440 -40.21 12.52 42.52
C GLY A 440 -38.81 11.91 42.54
N ILE A 441 -37.81 12.76 42.77
CA ILE A 441 -36.41 12.45 43.12
C ILE A 441 -36.36 11.48 44.30
N GLU A 442 -35.62 10.37 44.22
CA GLU A 442 -35.00 9.72 45.40
C GLU A 442 -33.63 9.13 45.07
N LEU A 443 -32.72 9.33 46.02
CA LEU A 443 -31.32 8.98 46.04
C LEU A 443 -31.17 8.04 47.23
N ASP A 444 -30.89 6.77 46.98
CA ASP A 444 -30.70 5.72 48.01
C ASP A 444 -29.68 4.73 47.46
N ALA A 445 -28.82 4.05 48.21
CA ALA A 445 -28.27 4.21 49.55
C ALA A 445 -27.10 3.21 49.54
N ILE A 446 -25.98 3.57 50.16
CA ILE A 446 -24.87 2.63 50.39
C ILE A 446 -25.34 1.63 51.43
N ASP A 447 -25.47 0.36 51.06
CA ASP A 447 -25.60 -0.72 52.04
C ASP A 447 -24.39 -1.66 51.98
N SER A 448 -23.75 -1.76 53.13
CA SER A 448 -22.57 -2.53 53.40
C SER A 448 -22.98 -3.80 54.12
N THR A 449 -23.00 -4.92 53.41
CA THR A 449 -22.98 -6.25 54.05
C THR A 449 -22.06 -7.18 53.28
N ALA A 450 -21.06 -7.67 54.00
CA ALA A 450 -20.21 -8.75 53.57
C ALA A 450 -20.95 -10.07 53.83
N ASP A 451 -21.09 -10.91 52.79
CA ASP A 451 -21.00 -12.36 52.97
C ASP A 451 -20.60 -13.06 51.66
N GLY A 452 -19.91 -14.19 51.79
CA GLY A 452 -19.14 -14.83 50.73
C GLY A 452 -19.97 -15.47 49.61
N GLY A 453 -19.36 -15.56 48.43
CA GLY A 453 -19.91 -16.32 47.31
C GLY A 453 -19.12 -16.10 46.03
N GLU A 454 -18.43 -17.16 45.61
CA GLU A 454 -18.03 -17.51 44.23
C GLU A 454 -17.47 -16.41 43.32
N SER A 455 -16.21 -16.62 42.89
CA SER A 455 -15.57 -15.91 41.80
C SER A 455 -16.38 -16.08 40.51
N PHE A 456 -17.34 -15.19 40.29
CA PHE A 456 -17.89 -14.89 38.98
C PHE A 456 -16.74 -14.35 38.14
N ALA A 457 -16.17 -15.20 37.29
CA ALA A 457 -15.38 -14.72 36.17
C ALA A 457 -16.33 -13.85 35.33
N SER A 458 -16.23 -12.52 35.49
CA SER A 458 -16.94 -11.54 34.68
C SER A 458 -16.64 -11.86 33.22
N LYS A 459 -17.63 -12.46 32.56
CA LYS A 459 -17.63 -12.64 31.11
C LYS A 459 -17.57 -11.21 30.57
N LYS A 460 -16.42 -10.78 30.01
CA LYS A 460 -16.28 -9.45 29.43
C LYS A 460 -17.38 -9.27 28.39
N THR A 461 -18.40 -8.50 28.70
CA THR A 461 -19.44 -8.12 27.75
C THR A 461 -18.84 -7.09 26.80
N PHE A 462 -18.71 -7.47 25.53
CA PHE A 462 -18.28 -6.57 24.47
C PHE A 462 -19.46 -5.71 24.05
N GLU A 463 -19.70 -4.61 24.76
CA GLU A 463 -20.70 -3.61 24.41
C GLU A 463 -20.06 -2.45 23.64
N ASN A 464 -20.82 -1.83 22.74
CA ASN A 464 -20.36 -0.64 22.03
C ASN A 464 -20.54 0.59 22.90
N VAL A 465 -19.51 1.42 22.98
CA VAL A 465 -19.53 2.65 23.78
C VAL A 465 -19.40 3.84 22.83
N VAL A 466 -20.46 4.64 22.70
CA VAL A 466 -20.45 5.85 21.86
C VAL A 466 -20.19 7.08 22.72
N ARG A 467 -19.23 7.91 22.32
CA ARG A 467 -18.85 9.14 23.02
C ARG A 467 -18.87 10.31 22.04
N PHE A 468 -19.69 11.31 22.33
CA PHE A 468 -19.71 12.59 21.61
C PHE A 468 -18.70 13.52 22.25
N VAL A 469 -17.47 13.45 21.75
CA VAL A 469 -16.33 14.23 22.24
C VAL A 469 -15.63 14.77 21.00
N GLY A 470 -15.06 15.97 21.08
CA GLY A 470 -14.13 16.45 20.05
C GLY A 470 -12.93 15.51 19.87
N ARG A 471 -11.79 16.03 19.39
CA ARG A 471 -10.60 15.18 19.15
C ARG A 471 -10.23 14.36 20.41
N PRO A 472 -10.28 13.01 20.36
CA PRO A 472 -10.06 12.19 21.54
C PRO A 472 -8.59 12.20 21.96
N ASN A 473 -8.32 12.17 23.27
CA ASN A 473 -6.96 12.01 23.79
C ASN A 473 -6.55 10.53 23.72
N LEU A 474 -5.99 10.13 22.58
CA LEU A 474 -5.55 8.76 22.32
C LEU A 474 -4.49 8.27 23.31
N GLY A 475 -3.64 9.17 23.83
CA GLY A 475 -2.63 8.82 24.82
C GLY A 475 -3.24 8.25 26.10
N SER A 476 -4.31 8.87 26.61
CA SER A 476 -5.02 8.38 27.80
C SER A 476 -5.89 7.16 27.51
N ILE A 477 -6.54 7.10 26.35
CA ILE A 477 -7.45 6.00 25.99
C ILE A 477 -6.68 4.69 25.86
N LEU A 478 -5.52 4.72 25.19
CA LEU A 478 -4.72 3.53 24.94
C LEU A 478 -3.84 3.13 26.14
N ALA A 479 -3.62 4.04 27.11
CA ALA A 479 -2.69 3.81 28.22
C ALA A 479 -3.04 2.57 29.05
N GLY A 480 -4.32 2.36 29.35
CA GLY A 480 -4.77 1.23 30.17
C GLY A 480 -4.43 -0.11 29.52
N ASN A 481 -4.74 -0.26 28.23
CA ASN A 481 -4.45 -1.48 27.50
C ASN A 481 -2.93 -1.68 27.28
N MET A 482 -2.17 -0.61 27.08
CA MET A 482 -0.72 -0.68 26.93
C MET A 482 0.02 -1.07 28.22
N ALA A 483 -0.57 -0.80 29.39
CA ALA A 483 0.00 -1.14 30.70
C ALA A 483 -0.23 -2.62 31.09
N ALA A 484 -1.08 -3.36 30.39
CA ALA A 484 -1.50 -4.69 30.80
C ALA A 484 -0.40 -5.77 30.73
N THR A 485 0.60 -5.62 29.87
CA THR A 485 1.74 -6.55 29.79
C THR A 485 3.08 -5.81 29.93
N ILE A 486 4.14 -6.53 30.28
CA ILE A 486 5.50 -5.96 30.40
C ILE A 486 6.25 -6.05 29.07
N ASP A 487 5.95 -7.05 28.23
CA ASP A 487 6.70 -7.32 27.02
C ASP A 487 6.30 -6.42 25.85
N TYR A 488 7.18 -5.48 25.52
CA TYR A 488 7.03 -4.57 24.39
C TYR A 488 7.00 -5.24 23.01
N ALA A 489 7.54 -6.46 22.86
CA ALA A 489 7.62 -7.11 21.56
C ALA A 489 6.26 -7.55 21.00
N ASN A 490 5.28 -7.78 21.86
CA ASN A 490 3.96 -8.30 21.48
C ASN A 490 2.82 -7.29 21.74
N LYS A 491 3.18 -6.01 21.97
CA LYS A 491 2.25 -4.89 22.02
C LYS A 491 2.16 -4.21 20.67
N TRP A 492 0.94 -4.06 20.17
CA TRP A 492 0.67 -3.53 18.84
C TRP A 492 -0.33 -2.38 18.89
N ILE A 493 -0.02 -1.34 18.12
CA ILE A 493 -0.93 -0.28 17.73
C ILE A 493 -1.11 -0.41 16.22
N ILE A 494 -2.32 -0.78 15.82
CA ILE A 494 -2.75 -0.98 14.44
C ILE A 494 -3.63 0.19 14.07
N VAL A 495 -3.29 0.90 13.00
CA VAL A 495 -3.96 2.14 12.64
C VAL A 495 -4.38 2.16 11.18
N CYS A 496 -5.61 2.57 10.91
CA CYS A 496 -6.08 2.83 9.56
C CYS A 496 -6.95 4.08 9.54
N GLY A 497 -6.51 5.15 8.85
CA GLY A 497 -7.21 6.43 8.85
C GLY A 497 -6.37 7.55 8.25
N PRO A 498 -6.74 8.83 8.50
CA PRO A 498 -6.04 9.99 7.94
C PRO A 498 -4.60 10.15 8.47
N ASP A 499 -3.73 10.80 7.68
CA ASP A 499 -2.29 10.99 7.97
C ASP A 499 -2.04 11.53 9.40
N GLU A 500 -2.88 12.43 9.89
CA GLU A 500 -2.77 13.00 11.24
C GLU A 500 -3.01 11.95 12.33
N LEU A 501 -4.05 11.12 12.19
CA LEU A 501 -4.34 10.03 13.12
C LEU A 501 -3.20 9.00 13.15
N VAL A 502 -2.68 8.65 11.97
CA VAL A 502 -1.54 7.74 11.82
C VAL A 502 -0.30 8.32 12.48
N SER A 503 -0.06 9.62 12.34
CA SER A 503 1.08 10.30 12.97
C SER A 503 0.98 10.31 14.50
N ASP A 504 -0.18 10.65 15.06
CA ASP A 504 -0.41 10.67 16.51
C ASP A 504 -0.18 9.29 17.13
N CYS A 505 -0.77 8.25 16.54
CA CYS A 505 -0.59 6.89 17.02
C CYS A 505 0.85 6.39 16.87
N ARG A 506 1.60 6.85 15.86
CA ARG A 506 3.03 6.53 15.71
C ARG A 506 3.85 7.12 16.84
N GLU A 507 3.60 8.38 17.20
CA GLU A 507 4.27 9.04 18.32
C GLU A 507 3.95 8.34 19.65
N ILE A 508 2.70 7.94 19.86
CA ILE A 508 2.30 7.15 21.03
C ILE A 508 3.04 5.81 21.07
N ALA A 509 3.11 5.11 19.93
CA ALA A 509 3.82 3.83 19.84
C ALA A 509 5.31 3.97 20.17
N GLU A 510 5.97 5.02 19.68
CA GLU A 510 7.38 5.30 19.98
C GLU A 510 7.59 5.61 21.47
N ARG A 511 6.71 6.42 22.07
CA ARG A 511 6.76 6.79 23.49
C ARG A 511 6.60 5.58 24.41
N HIS A 512 5.69 4.67 24.07
CA HIS A 512 5.38 3.47 24.86
C HIS A 512 6.18 2.22 24.42
N LYS A 513 7.09 2.37 23.45
CA LYS A 513 7.90 1.28 22.86
C LYS A 513 7.07 0.12 22.32
N CYS A 514 5.90 0.41 21.75
CA CYS A 514 5.03 -0.59 21.13
C CYS A 514 5.37 -0.78 19.65
N ARG A 515 4.97 -1.92 19.09
CA ARG A 515 4.98 -2.11 17.64
C ARG A 515 3.88 -1.25 17.03
N PHE A 516 4.22 -0.61 15.92
CA PHE A 516 3.32 0.22 15.15
C PHE A 516 3.12 -0.40 13.78
N PHE A 517 1.86 -0.56 13.38
CA PHE A 517 1.51 -0.94 12.03
C PHE A 517 0.41 0.01 11.52
N SER A 518 0.56 0.48 10.29
CA SER A 518 -0.45 1.33 9.66
C SER A 518 -0.68 0.93 8.22
N GLU A 519 -1.95 0.87 7.82
CA GLU A 519 -2.34 0.72 6.42
C GLU A 519 -3.04 2.00 5.97
N GLU A 520 -2.42 2.71 5.01
CA GLU A 520 -2.97 3.95 4.44
C GLU A 520 -3.67 3.62 3.12
N TYR A 521 -4.99 3.45 3.16
CA TYR A 521 -5.80 3.47 1.94
C TYR A 521 -6.05 4.94 1.56
N ALA A 522 -5.00 5.60 1.07
CA ALA A 522 -5.16 6.92 0.46
C ALA A 522 -5.92 6.78 -0.86
N MET A 523 -7.25 6.87 -0.79
CA MET A 523 -8.10 7.16 -1.95
C MET A 523 -8.21 8.67 -2.17
#